data_AF-A0A2H5VZP7-F1
#
_entry.id   AF-A0A2H5VZP7-F1
#
_cell.length_a   1.000
_cell.length_b   1.000
_cell.length_c   1.000
_cell.angle_alpha   90.00
_cell.angle_beta   90.00
_cell.angle_gamma   90.00
#
_symmetry.space_group_name_H-M   'P 1'
#
loop_
_entity.id
_entity.type
_entity.pdbx_description
1 polymer ?
#
loop_
_entity_poly.entity_id
_entity_poly.type
_entity_poly.pdbx_seq_one_letter_code
_entity_poly.pdbx_strand_id
1 'polypeptide(L)'
;MRPEASAPPPADHQGGMCVVLALSSWRARAFFLLMWLGVLGYGFHGLVREFRGHARATLFQDVEGLEEALRFIPDAPEVHERLGMIYLLDPAHFDPARAASHFRRALELSPRDARLWMGLGRACEAQGDADHAAWAYRRAMALAPHHFRPRWLYANFLLRSEQTEAAIAQLGLLVEATPDVVENICDLIWHTREGDAALLVRLAAGRPAWIGAKVSDYLLAKGRAEDAVALWRALPTWDETTREWGRRLIRGLARAHQWAMADAVWREWLRREYGREPASGIWNGGFEHAIVEGGLDWRIVSVPEVEVDIDETMGYGDSRSLRLDFRAHEGVRYAGVTREIVVEPSRRYVLRFAYMTQGMVSTGGLYVEVADADDARRMRVRLDSLPASEAWTPVRLEFRTTAATRAVRLVLGREPTHPLHDYIRGRIWLDAFALERAPDGPNA
;
A
#
# COMPACT_ATOMS: atom_id res chain seq x y z
N MET A 1 -90.63 5.76 3.89
CA MET A 1 -89.16 5.86 3.74
C MET A 1 -88.51 4.65 4.39
N ARG A 2 -88.21 3.65 3.56
CA ARG A 2 -87.31 2.51 3.83
C ARG A 2 -86.31 2.54 2.67
N PRO A 3 -84.98 2.57 2.89
CA PRO A 3 -84.05 2.36 1.81
C PRO A 3 -83.81 0.86 1.64
N GLU A 4 -84.14 0.36 0.45
CA GLU A 4 -83.79 -0.95 -0.08
C GLU A 4 -82.27 -1.03 -0.29
N ALA A 5 -81.64 -2.08 0.23
CA ALA A 5 -80.27 -2.43 -0.09
C ALA A 5 -80.26 -3.19 -1.43
N SER A 6 -79.79 -2.52 -2.48
CA SER A 6 -79.57 -3.11 -3.80
C SER A 6 -78.31 -3.98 -3.77
N ALA A 7 -78.50 -5.29 -3.98
CA ALA A 7 -77.39 -6.19 -4.29
C ALA A 7 -76.89 -5.89 -5.72
N PRO A 8 -75.57 -5.76 -5.96
CA PRO A 8 -75.05 -5.58 -7.30
C PRO A 8 -75.16 -6.88 -8.11
N PRO A 9 -75.36 -6.81 -9.45
CA PRO A 9 -75.39 -7.98 -10.30
C PRO A 9 -73.99 -8.62 -10.41
N PRO A 10 -73.90 -9.94 -10.68
CA PRO A 10 -72.61 -10.60 -10.83
C PRO A 10 -71.85 -10.04 -12.04
N ALA A 11 -70.60 -9.68 -11.81
CA ALA A 11 -69.69 -9.16 -12.83
C ALA A 11 -69.40 -10.22 -13.89
N ASP A 12 -69.62 -9.79 -15.13
CA ASP A 12 -69.36 -10.53 -16.36
C ASP A 12 -67.85 -10.68 -16.55
N HIS A 13 -67.27 -11.81 -16.11
CA HIS A 13 -65.88 -12.17 -16.41
C HIS A 13 -65.76 -12.69 -17.84
N GLN A 14 -65.81 -11.77 -18.80
CA GLN A 14 -65.31 -12.01 -20.15
C GLN A 14 -63.78 -12.05 -20.13
N GLY A 15 -63.18 -13.09 -20.72
CA GLY A 15 -61.82 -12.96 -21.29
C GLY A 15 -60.83 -14.10 -21.04
N GLY A 16 -61.15 -15.14 -20.28
CA GLY A 16 -60.42 -16.40 -20.38
C GLY A 16 -60.93 -17.17 -21.58
N MET A 17 -60.26 -17.13 -22.73
CA MET A 17 -60.58 -18.03 -23.85
C MET A 17 -60.33 -19.48 -23.42
N CYS A 18 -61.31 -20.08 -22.74
CA CYS A 18 -61.35 -21.50 -22.49
C CYS A 18 -61.74 -22.14 -23.83
N VAL A 19 -60.73 -22.62 -24.57
CA VAL A 19 -60.95 -23.39 -25.79
C VAL A 19 -61.51 -24.75 -25.38
N VAL A 20 -62.83 -24.83 -25.25
CA VAL A 20 -63.53 -26.10 -25.02
C VAL A 20 -63.58 -26.85 -26.35
N LEU A 21 -62.61 -27.72 -26.59
CA LEU A 21 -62.63 -28.65 -27.72
C LEU A 21 -63.72 -29.69 -27.47
N ALA A 22 -64.88 -29.51 -28.09
CA ALA A 22 -65.98 -30.49 -28.06
C ALA A 22 -65.60 -31.73 -28.88
N LEU A 23 -64.97 -32.71 -28.24
CA LEU A 23 -64.60 -33.99 -28.85
C LEU A 23 -65.85 -34.87 -29.00
N SER A 24 -66.46 -34.81 -30.19
CA SER A 24 -67.77 -35.37 -30.53
C SER A 24 -67.82 -36.90 -30.64
N SER A 25 -66.68 -37.58 -30.70
CA SER A 25 -66.59 -39.04 -30.79
C SER A 25 -65.57 -39.63 -29.82
N TRP A 26 -65.78 -40.88 -29.39
CA TRP A 26 -64.83 -41.61 -28.55
C TRP A 26 -63.44 -41.72 -29.23
N ARG A 27 -63.40 -41.81 -30.56
CA ARG A 27 -62.17 -41.81 -31.37
C ARG A 27 -61.41 -40.50 -31.22
N ALA A 28 -62.10 -39.37 -31.26
CA ALA A 28 -61.48 -38.05 -31.07
C ALA A 28 -60.93 -37.88 -29.64
N ARG A 29 -61.64 -38.39 -28.62
CA ARG A 29 -61.17 -38.40 -27.21
C ARG A 29 -59.95 -39.28 -27.02
N ALA A 30 -59.94 -40.49 -27.59
CA ALA A 30 -58.81 -41.40 -27.53
C ALA A 30 -57.57 -40.82 -28.24
N PHE A 31 -57.75 -40.21 -29.42
CA PHE A 31 -56.67 -39.53 -30.14
C PHE A 31 -56.07 -38.38 -29.32
N PHE A 32 -56.92 -37.53 -28.72
CA PHE A 32 -56.46 -36.40 -27.92
C PHE A 32 -55.73 -36.84 -26.64
N LEU A 33 -56.19 -37.90 -25.97
CA LEU A 33 -55.51 -38.51 -24.83
C LEU A 33 -54.13 -39.06 -25.22
N LEU A 34 -54.03 -39.80 -26.33
CA LEU A 34 -52.76 -40.34 -26.83
C LEU A 34 -51.77 -39.23 -27.21
N MET A 35 -52.26 -38.15 -27.83
CA MET A 35 -51.46 -36.98 -28.13
C MET A 35 -50.92 -36.33 -26.84
N TRP A 36 -51.77 -36.15 -25.81
CA TRP A 36 -51.36 -35.59 -24.52
C TRP A 36 -50.37 -36.49 -23.75
N LEU A 37 -50.60 -37.81 -23.76
CA LEU A 37 -49.64 -38.78 -23.21
C LEU A 37 -48.31 -38.74 -23.96
N GLY A 38 -48.34 -38.52 -25.29
CA GLY A 38 -47.15 -38.29 -26.10
C GLY A 38 -46.39 -37.02 -25.72
N VAL A 39 -47.10 -35.90 -25.51
CA VAL A 39 -46.52 -34.62 -25.06
C VAL A 39 -45.93 -34.74 -23.65
N LEU A 40 -46.66 -35.35 -22.71
CA LEU A 40 -46.18 -35.62 -21.35
C LEU A 40 -44.97 -36.56 -21.35
N GLY A 41 -45.00 -37.62 -22.16
CA GLY A 41 -43.90 -38.56 -22.31
C GLY A 41 -42.65 -37.90 -22.90
N TYR A 42 -42.81 -37.04 -23.91
CA TYR A 42 -41.72 -36.25 -24.49
C TYR A 42 -41.13 -35.27 -23.48
N GLY A 43 -41.97 -34.55 -22.73
CA GLY A 43 -41.54 -33.66 -21.66
C GLY A 43 -40.81 -34.38 -20.53
N PHE A 44 -41.34 -35.52 -20.08
CA PHE A 44 -40.70 -36.36 -19.07
C PHE A 44 -39.35 -36.92 -19.56
N HIS A 45 -39.28 -37.38 -20.81
CA HIS A 45 -38.03 -37.81 -21.42
C HIS A 45 -37.00 -36.68 -21.47
N GLY A 46 -37.41 -35.47 -21.84
CA GLY A 46 -36.57 -34.27 -21.80
C GLY A 46 -36.03 -33.99 -20.40
N LEU A 47 -36.89 -34.03 -19.38
CA LEU A 47 -36.51 -33.79 -17.99
C LEU A 47 -35.54 -34.86 -17.45
N VAL A 48 -35.77 -36.14 -17.74
CA VAL A 48 -34.83 -37.22 -17.38
C VAL A 48 -33.50 -37.05 -18.11
N ARG A 49 -33.51 -36.60 -19.37
CA ARG A 49 -32.32 -36.31 -20.16
C ARG A 49 -31.50 -35.17 -19.52
N GLU A 50 -32.14 -34.04 -19.22
CA GLU A 50 -31.49 -32.91 -18.54
C GLU A 50 -30.96 -33.29 -17.16
N PHE A 51 -31.76 -33.99 -16.35
CA PHE A 51 -31.35 -34.47 -15.03
C PHE A 51 -30.10 -35.36 -15.12
N ARG A 52 -30.07 -36.31 -16.07
CA ARG A 52 -28.89 -37.17 -16.31
C ARG A 52 -27.68 -36.35 -16.71
N GLY A 53 -27.86 -35.36 -17.59
CA GLY A 53 -26.80 -34.46 -18.02
C GLY A 53 -26.21 -33.67 -16.85
N HIS A 54 -27.04 -32.98 -16.08
CA HIS A 54 -26.59 -32.20 -14.92
C HIS A 54 -26.02 -33.06 -13.80
N ALA A 55 -26.62 -34.22 -13.51
CA ALA A 55 -26.08 -35.16 -12.53
C ALA A 55 -24.68 -35.62 -12.95
N ARG A 56 -24.47 -35.92 -14.23
CA ARG A 56 -23.15 -36.32 -14.75
C ARG A 56 -22.14 -35.18 -14.68
N ALA A 57 -22.52 -33.98 -15.11
CA ALA A 57 -21.65 -32.81 -15.04
C ALA A 57 -21.29 -32.40 -13.61
N THR A 58 -22.10 -32.76 -12.61
CA THR A 58 -21.79 -32.54 -11.19
C THR A 58 -20.93 -33.66 -10.62
N LEU A 59 -21.23 -34.92 -10.93
CA LEU A 59 -20.54 -36.10 -10.39
C LEU A 59 -19.15 -36.30 -11.00
N PHE A 60 -18.98 -35.97 -12.28
CA PHE A 60 -17.73 -36.13 -13.02
C PHE A 60 -17.23 -34.74 -13.45
N GLN A 61 -16.06 -34.36 -12.93
CA GLN A 61 -15.39 -33.07 -13.23
C GLN A 61 -14.17 -33.26 -14.15
N ASP A 62 -14.09 -34.40 -14.85
CA ASP A 62 -13.07 -34.74 -15.85
C ASP A 62 -13.57 -34.47 -17.28
N VAL A 63 -12.67 -34.57 -18.26
CA VAL A 63 -13.00 -34.28 -19.66
C VAL A 63 -14.04 -35.27 -20.17
N GLU A 64 -13.83 -36.58 -19.96
CA GLU A 64 -14.73 -37.62 -20.46
C GLU A 64 -16.14 -37.49 -19.89
N GLY A 65 -16.26 -37.26 -18.58
CA GLY A 65 -17.55 -37.12 -17.92
C GLY A 65 -18.32 -35.88 -18.37
N LEU A 66 -17.62 -34.77 -18.58
CA LEU A 66 -18.23 -33.52 -19.07
C LEU A 66 -18.59 -33.61 -20.56
N GLU A 67 -17.78 -34.23 -21.41
CA GLU A 67 -18.13 -34.47 -22.82
C GLU A 67 -19.33 -35.40 -22.95
N GLU A 68 -19.44 -36.41 -22.09
CA GLU A 68 -20.62 -37.27 -22.05
C GLU A 68 -21.85 -36.52 -21.51
N ALA A 69 -21.68 -35.63 -20.54
CA ALA A 69 -22.75 -34.75 -20.07
C ALA A 69 -23.30 -33.89 -21.22
N LEU A 70 -22.45 -33.34 -22.09
CA LEU A 70 -22.86 -32.56 -23.26
C LEU A 70 -23.72 -33.36 -24.26
N ARG A 71 -23.65 -34.71 -24.28
CA ARG A 71 -24.57 -35.53 -25.10
C ARG A 71 -26.02 -35.40 -24.63
N PHE A 72 -26.23 -35.10 -23.35
CA PHE A 72 -27.56 -34.92 -22.76
C PHE A 72 -27.96 -33.44 -22.73
N ILE A 73 -27.02 -32.55 -22.41
CA ILE A 73 -27.22 -31.10 -22.24
C ILE A 73 -26.26 -30.28 -23.12
N PRO A 74 -26.43 -30.31 -24.47
CA PRO A 74 -25.52 -29.66 -25.40
C PRO A 74 -25.56 -28.12 -25.35
N ASP A 75 -26.58 -27.56 -24.71
CA ASP A 75 -26.83 -26.12 -24.60
C ASP A 75 -26.60 -25.60 -23.18
N ALA A 76 -25.78 -26.29 -22.38
CA ALA A 76 -25.41 -25.89 -21.03
C ALA A 76 -24.10 -25.06 -21.05
N PRO A 77 -24.16 -23.72 -20.88
CA PRO A 77 -22.97 -22.87 -20.93
C PRO A 77 -21.96 -23.21 -19.82
N GLU A 78 -22.41 -23.64 -18.65
CA GLU A 78 -21.54 -23.98 -17.52
C GLU A 78 -20.68 -25.21 -17.79
N VAL A 79 -21.20 -26.19 -18.55
CA VAL A 79 -20.45 -27.41 -18.92
C VAL A 79 -19.38 -27.05 -19.94
N HIS A 80 -19.72 -26.21 -20.92
CA HIS A 80 -18.75 -25.67 -21.87
C HIS A 80 -17.70 -24.79 -21.19
N GLU A 81 -18.06 -23.95 -20.21
CA GLU A 81 -17.10 -23.17 -19.41
C GLU A 81 -16.10 -24.09 -18.71
N ARG A 82 -16.60 -25.15 -18.04
CA ARG A 82 -15.74 -26.11 -17.32
C ARG A 82 -14.79 -26.84 -18.25
N LEU A 83 -15.27 -27.38 -19.36
CA LEU A 83 -14.40 -28.01 -20.38
C LEU A 83 -13.38 -27.02 -20.91
N GLY A 84 -13.80 -25.80 -21.26
CA GLY A 84 -12.91 -24.75 -21.73
C GLY A 84 -11.81 -24.40 -20.72
N MET A 85 -12.14 -24.40 -19.42
CA MET A 85 -11.17 -24.20 -18.35
C MET A 85 -10.21 -25.37 -18.19
N ILE A 86 -10.69 -26.62 -18.27
CA ILE A 86 -9.83 -27.82 -18.20
C ILE A 86 -8.84 -27.82 -19.36
N TYR A 87 -9.31 -27.66 -20.60
CA TYR A 87 -8.47 -27.60 -21.80
C TYR A 87 -7.44 -26.44 -21.77
N LEU A 88 -7.64 -25.43 -20.93
CA LEU A 88 -6.74 -24.28 -20.82
C LEU A 88 -5.78 -24.35 -19.62
N LEU A 89 -6.11 -25.10 -18.57
CA LEU A 89 -5.39 -25.09 -17.29
C LEU A 89 -4.78 -26.43 -16.90
N ASP A 90 -5.34 -27.55 -17.36
CA ASP A 90 -4.83 -28.87 -17.06
C ASP A 90 -3.70 -29.22 -18.04
N PRO A 91 -2.45 -29.41 -17.57
CA PRO A 91 -1.33 -29.79 -18.43
C PRO A 91 -1.56 -31.09 -19.21
N ALA A 92 -2.33 -32.04 -18.67
CA ALA A 92 -2.59 -33.32 -19.34
C ALA A 92 -3.53 -33.16 -20.55
N HIS A 93 -4.41 -32.17 -20.51
CA HIS A 93 -5.42 -31.92 -21.52
C HIS A 93 -5.24 -30.55 -22.20
N PHE A 94 -4.05 -29.96 -22.13
CA PHE A 94 -3.84 -28.59 -22.63
C PHE A 94 -4.04 -28.51 -24.15
N ASP A 95 -5.16 -27.92 -24.56
CA ASP A 95 -5.54 -27.67 -25.95
C ASP A 95 -6.28 -26.32 -26.02
N PRO A 96 -5.56 -25.22 -26.29
CA PRO A 96 -6.17 -23.89 -26.29
C PRO A 96 -7.18 -23.70 -27.45
N ALA A 97 -7.12 -24.52 -28.50
CA ALA A 97 -8.09 -24.48 -29.58
C ALA A 97 -9.44 -25.09 -29.17
N ARG A 98 -9.43 -26.24 -28.50
CA ARG A 98 -10.64 -26.80 -27.88
C ARG A 98 -11.19 -25.87 -26.80
N ALA A 99 -10.31 -25.27 -26.00
CA ALA A 99 -10.74 -24.28 -25.01
C ALA A 99 -11.50 -23.12 -25.65
N ALA A 100 -10.94 -22.50 -26.70
CA ALA A 100 -11.58 -21.42 -27.43
C ALA A 100 -12.92 -21.84 -28.06
N SER A 101 -13.00 -23.07 -28.61
CA SER A 101 -14.26 -23.62 -29.16
C SER A 101 -15.35 -23.72 -28.09
N HIS A 102 -15.03 -24.29 -26.92
CA HIS A 102 -15.99 -24.39 -25.83
C HIS A 102 -16.39 -23.03 -25.27
N PHE A 103 -15.46 -22.09 -25.10
CA PHE A 103 -15.81 -20.73 -24.67
C PHE A 103 -16.70 -20.01 -25.70
N ARG A 104 -16.47 -20.18 -27.00
CA ARG A 104 -17.37 -19.62 -28.05
C ARG A 104 -18.77 -20.22 -27.95
N ARG A 105 -18.89 -21.54 -27.76
CA ARG A 105 -20.20 -22.18 -27.59
C ARG A 105 -20.91 -21.70 -26.31
N ALA A 106 -20.19 -21.57 -25.21
CA ALA A 106 -20.73 -20.99 -23.98
C ALA A 106 -21.19 -19.54 -24.18
N LEU A 107 -20.46 -18.75 -24.98
CA LEU A 107 -20.81 -17.35 -25.31
C LEU A 107 -22.00 -17.22 -26.25
N GLU A 108 -22.24 -18.17 -27.15
CA GLU A 108 -23.48 -18.21 -27.95
C GLU A 108 -24.71 -18.36 -27.04
N LEU A 109 -24.58 -19.13 -25.97
CA LEU A 109 -25.63 -19.39 -24.99
C LEU A 109 -25.75 -18.29 -23.93
N SER A 110 -24.63 -17.65 -23.56
CA SER A 110 -24.53 -16.63 -22.49
C SER A 110 -23.63 -15.46 -22.88
N PRO A 111 -24.03 -14.62 -23.86
CA PRO A 111 -23.16 -13.60 -24.47
C PRO A 111 -22.76 -12.44 -23.54
N ARG A 112 -23.42 -12.31 -22.39
CA ARG A 112 -23.19 -11.24 -21.39
C ARG A 112 -22.36 -11.69 -20.19
N ASP A 113 -21.88 -12.94 -20.16
CA ASP A 113 -21.03 -13.39 -19.06
C ASP A 113 -19.57 -13.00 -19.30
N ALA A 114 -19.08 -12.04 -18.51
CA ALA A 114 -17.70 -11.56 -18.59
C ALA A 114 -16.65 -12.65 -18.30
N ARG A 115 -16.99 -13.70 -17.54
CA ARG A 115 -16.06 -14.81 -17.23
C ARG A 115 -15.76 -15.63 -18.48
N LEU A 116 -16.77 -15.87 -19.31
CA LEU A 116 -16.61 -16.58 -20.57
C LEU A 116 -15.76 -15.77 -21.56
N TRP A 117 -15.95 -14.45 -21.61
CA TRP A 117 -15.09 -13.56 -22.40
C TRP A 117 -13.63 -13.54 -21.90
N MET A 118 -13.38 -13.56 -20.58
CA MET A 118 -12.03 -13.72 -20.04
C MET A 118 -11.42 -15.08 -20.40
N GLY A 119 -12.21 -16.16 -20.34
CA GLY A 119 -11.80 -17.51 -20.73
C GLY A 119 -11.40 -17.57 -22.20
N LEU A 120 -12.23 -17.01 -23.09
CA LEU A 120 -11.93 -16.91 -24.51
C LEU A 120 -10.64 -16.10 -24.77
N GLY A 121 -10.47 -14.96 -24.09
CA GLY A 121 -9.27 -14.13 -24.23
C GLY A 121 -7.99 -14.89 -23.88
N ARG A 122 -8.00 -15.64 -22.77
CA ARG A 122 -6.87 -16.49 -22.36
C ARG A 122 -6.63 -17.65 -23.32
N ALA A 123 -7.69 -18.26 -23.86
CA ALA A 123 -7.57 -19.32 -24.83
C ALA A 123 -6.93 -18.80 -26.14
N CYS A 124 -7.42 -17.69 -26.69
CA CYS A 124 -6.82 -17.06 -27.87
C CYS A 124 -5.37 -16.63 -27.64
N GLU A 125 -5.06 -16.08 -26.46
CA GLU A 125 -3.69 -15.75 -26.08
C GLU A 125 -2.78 -17.00 -26.10
N ALA A 126 -3.22 -18.11 -25.52
CA ALA A 126 -2.48 -19.37 -25.53
C ALA A 126 -2.33 -19.98 -26.94
N GLN A 127 -3.22 -19.65 -27.88
CA GLN A 127 -3.09 -19.99 -29.30
C GLN A 127 -2.09 -19.08 -30.06
N GLY A 128 -1.64 -17.98 -29.45
CA GLY A 128 -0.88 -16.93 -30.14
C GLY A 128 -1.73 -15.97 -30.98
N ASP A 129 -3.07 -16.03 -30.86
CA ASP A 129 -4.00 -15.16 -31.56
C ASP A 129 -4.25 -13.87 -30.76
N ALA A 130 -3.28 -12.95 -30.87
CA ALA A 130 -3.26 -11.70 -30.10
C ALA A 130 -4.48 -10.80 -30.38
N ASP A 131 -4.97 -10.78 -31.62
CA ASP A 131 -6.09 -9.90 -32.02
C ASP A 131 -7.39 -10.35 -31.37
N HIS A 132 -7.71 -11.65 -31.45
CA HIS A 132 -8.91 -12.17 -30.80
C HIS A 132 -8.80 -12.16 -29.28
N ALA A 133 -7.59 -12.36 -28.72
CA ALA A 133 -7.35 -12.22 -27.28
C ALA A 133 -7.67 -10.80 -26.80
N ALA A 134 -7.10 -9.78 -27.45
CA ALA A 134 -7.34 -8.38 -27.13
C ALA A 134 -8.82 -7.98 -27.27
N TRP A 135 -9.50 -8.51 -28.29
CA TRP A 135 -10.94 -8.27 -28.47
C TRP A 135 -11.76 -8.88 -27.33
N ALA A 136 -11.53 -10.16 -26.99
CA ALA A 136 -12.26 -10.85 -25.94
C ALA A 136 -12.05 -10.21 -24.55
N TYR A 137 -10.81 -9.83 -24.22
CA TYR A 137 -10.52 -9.11 -22.97
C TYR A 137 -11.24 -7.75 -22.89
N ARG A 138 -11.24 -6.96 -23.97
CA ARG A 138 -11.98 -5.70 -24.01
C ARG A 138 -13.49 -5.90 -23.84
N ARG A 139 -14.05 -6.97 -24.41
CA ARG A 139 -15.47 -7.34 -24.19
C ARG A 139 -15.76 -7.69 -22.73
N ALA A 140 -14.89 -8.49 -22.09
CA ALA A 140 -15.01 -8.80 -20.67
C ALA A 140 -14.98 -7.54 -19.80
N MET A 141 -14.06 -6.61 -20.08
CA MET A 141 -13.96 -5.33 -19.38
C MET A 141 -15.20 -4.45 -19.58
N ALA A 142 -15.78 -4.43 -20.78
CA ALA A 142 -16.99 -3.65 -21.05
C ALA A 142 -18.23 -4.19 -20.31
N LEU A 143 -18.30 -5.50 -20.11
CA LEU A 143 -19.39 -6.16 -19.38
C LEU A 143 -19.23 -6.07 -17.85
N ALA A 144 -18.00 -5.95 -17.37
CA ALA A 144 -17.67 -5.92 -15.95
C ALA A 144 -16.67 -4.78 -15.63
N PRO A 145 -17.04 -3.50 -15.85
CA PRO A 145 -16.12 -2.36 -15.77
C PRO A 145 -15.61 -2.07 -14.35
N HIS A 146 -16.35 -2.52 -13.34
CA HIS A 146 -16.00 -2.37 -11.92
C HIS A 146 -15.28 -3.59 -11.33
N HIS A 147 -15.10 -4.66 -12.12
CA HIS A 147 -14.35 -5.82 -11.65
C HIS A 147 -12.87 -5.67 -12.01
N PHE A 148 -12.02 -5.96 -11.03
CA PHE A 148 -10.56 -5.94 -11.17
C PHE A 148 -10.05 -6.94 -12.24
N ARG A 149 -10.61 -8.16 -12.23
CA ARG A 149 -10.03 -9.32 -12.94
C ARG A 149 -9.93 -9.16 -14.47
N PRO A 150 -10.95 -8.70 -15.21
CA PRO A 150 -10.84 -8.51 -16.66
C PRO A 150 -9.72 -7.54 -17.05
N ARG A 151 -9.62 -6.40 -16.37
CA ARG A 151 -8.60 -5.38 -16.67
C ARG A 151 -7.20 -5.87 -16.29
N TRP A 152 -7.06 -6.59 -15.18
CA TRP A 152 -5.79 -7.24 -14.79
C TRP A 152 -5.32 -8.23 -15.85
N LEU A 153 -6.20 -9.13 -16.31
CA LEU A 153 -5.84 -10.11 -17.36
C LEU A 153 -5.44 -9.42 -18.66
N TYR A 154 -6.18 -8.37 -19.07
CA TYR A 154 -5.84 -7.60 -20.26
C TYR A 154 -4.49 -6.91 -20.13
N ALA A 155 -4.20 -6.29 -18.98
CA ALA A 155 -2.91 -5.65 -18.72
C ALA A 155 -1.75 -6.65 -18.76
N ASN A 156 -1.91 -7.85 -18.18
CA ASN A 156 -0.90 -8.90 -18.23
C ASN A 156 -0.64 -9.39 -19.66
N PHE A 157 -1.71 -9.56 -20.44
CA PHE A 157 -1.61 -9.87 -21.86
C PHE A 157 -0.80 -8.78 -22.59
N LEU A 158 -1.12 -7.50 -22.39
CA LEU A 158 -0.40 -6.39 -23.02
C LEU A 158 1.08 -6.35 -22.63
N LEU A 159 1.43 -6.67 -21.38
CA LEU A 159 2.83 -6.78 -20.97
C LEU A 159 3.55 -7.90 -21.73
N ARG A 160 2.94 -9.09 -21.83
CA ARG A 160 3.51 -10.24 -22.56
C ARG A 160 3.59 -10.01 -24.06
N SER A 161 2.68 -9.23 -24.63
CA SER A 161 2.69 -8.82 -26.04
C SER A 161 3.56 -7.58 -26.31
N GLU A 162 4.45 -7.20 -25.39
CA GLU A 162 5.36 -6.05 -25.49
C GLU A 162 4.69 -4.67 -25.67
N GLN A 163 3.36 -4.59 -25.50
CA GLN A 163 2.59 -3.35 -25.55
C GLN A 163 2.62 -2.62 -24.19
N THR A 164 3.84 -2.29 -23.73
CA THR A 164 4.09 -1.75 -22.39
C THR A 164 3.29 -0.49 -22.09
N GLU A 165 3.19 0.44 -23.04
CA GLU A 165 2.45 1.69 -22.88
C GLU A 165 0.97 1.46 -22.61
N ALA A 166 0.36 0.59 -23.41
CA ALA A 166 -1.04 0.22 -23.23
C ALA A 166 -1.23 -0.52 -21.89
N ALA A 167 -0.29 -1.39 -21.51
CA ALA A 167 -0.33 -2.09 -20.22
C ALA A 167 -0.29 -1.12 -19.05
N ILE A 168 0.65 -0.16 -19.03
CA ILE A 168 0.76 0.85 -17.96
C ILE A 168 -0.51 1.70 -17.88
N ALA A 169 -1.14 2.04 -19.01
CA ALA A 169 -2.42 2.73 -18.99
C ALA A 169 -3.51 1.92 -18.27
N GLN A 170 -3.61 0.61 -18.54
CA GLN A 170 -4.58 -0.26 -17.88
C GLN A 170 -4.25 -0.53 -16.40
N LEU A 171 -2.99 -0.78 -16.08
CA LEU A 171 -2.51 -0.95 -14.70
C LEU A 171 -2.71 0.32 -13.88
N GLY A 172 -2.50 1.49 -14.50
CA GLY A 172 -2.77 2.80 -13.91
C GLY A 172 -4.19 2.92 -13.36
N LEU A 173 -5.18 2.54 -14.17
CA LEU A 173 -6.57 2.54 -13.75
C LEU A 173 -6.89 1.51 -12.64
N LEU A 174 -6.07 0.46 -12.49
CA LEU A 174 -6.20 -0.52 -11.40
C LEU A 174 -5.61 0.01 -10.09
N VAL A 175 -4.39 0.57 -10.14
CA VAL A 175 -3.75 1.13 -8.95
C VAL A 175 -4.54 2.31 -8.40
N GLU A 176 -5.18 3.12 -9.24
CA GLU A 176 -6.03 4.22 -8.77
C GLU A 176 -7.32 3.74 -8.09
N ALA A 177 -7.89 2.63 -8.56
CA ALA A 177 -9.16 2.11 -8.04
C ALA A 177 -9.00 1.23 -6.80
N THR A 178 -7.83 0.60 -6.60
CA THR A 178 -7.65 -0.40 -5.54
C THR A 178 -6.25 -0.32 -4.91
N PRO A 179 -6.09 0.28 -3.72
CA PRO A 179 -4.78 0.45 -3.08
C PRO A 179 -4.02 -0.84 -2.75
N ASP A 180 -4.74 -1.94 -2.51
CA ASP A 180 -4.16 -3.22 -2.08
C ASP A 180 -3.46 -3.97 -3.22
N VAL A 181 -3.78 -3.64 -4.47
CA VAL A 181 -3.19 -4.32 -5.64
C VAL A 181 -1.90 -3.67 -6.12
N VAL A 182 -1.51 -2.52 -5.56
CA VAL A 182 -0.32 -1.77 -5.99
C VAL A 182 0.94 -2.62 -5.85
N GLU A 183 1.10 -3.32 -4.73
CA GLU A 183 2.26 -4.19 -4.50
C GLU A 183 2.30 -5.35 -5.50
N ASN A 184 1.17 -6.03 -5.71
CA ASN A 184 1.04 -7.10 -6.72
C ASN A 184 1.34 -6.61 -8.15
N ILE A 185 0.92 -5.39 -8.50
CA ILE A 185 1.24 -4.77 -9.80
C ILE A 185 2.74 -4.44 -9.88
N CYS A 186 3.35 -3.96 -8.80
CA CYS A 186 4.78 -3.70 -8.75
C CYS A 186 5.57 -4.99 -8.95
N ASP A 187 5.20 -6.08 -8.26
CA ASP A 187 5.83 -7.40 -8.43
C ASP A 187 5.67 -7.94 -9.85
N LEU A 188 4.48 -7.81 -10.44
CA LEU A 188 4.24 -8.21 -11.82
C LEU A 188 5.20 -7.48 -12.78
N ILE A 189 5.30 -6.16 -12.70
CA ILE A 189 6.19 -5.37 -13.56
C ILE A 189 7.64 -5.75 -13.27
N TRP A 190 8.01 -5.83 -11.99
CA TRP A 190 9.37 -6.16 -11.56
C TRP A 190 9.85 -7.50 -12.13
N HIS A 191 9.02 -8.53 -12.08
CA HIS A 191 9.38 -9.85 -12.59
C HIS A 191 9.29 -9.96 -14.11
N THR A 192 8.29 -9.33 -14.74
CA THR A 192 8.09 -9.42 -16.20
C THR A 192 9.09 -8.57 -16.99
N ARG A 193 9.64 -7.53 -16.35
CA ARG A 193 10.56 -6.57 -16.98
C ARG A 193 11.93 -6.53 -16.30
N GLU A 194 12.32 -7.64 -15.66
CA GLU A 194 13.67 -7.82 -15.12
C GLU A 194 14.15 -6.68 -14.18
N GLY A 195 13.25 -6.15 -13.36
CA GLY A 195 13.56 -5.10 -12.38
C GLY A 195 13.57 -3.67 -12.93
N ASP A 196 12.83 -3.42 -14.03
CA ASP A 196 12.68 -2.08 -14.60
C ASP A 196 11.92 -1.11 -13.67
N ALA A 197 12.69 -0.42 -12.83
CA ALA A 197 12.18 0.62 -11.94
C ALA A 197 11.61 1.83 -12.70
N ALA A 198 12.06 2.11 -13.92
CA ALA A 198 11.56 3.25 -14.69
C ALA A 198 10.08 3.05 -15.05
N LEU A 199 9.66 1.82 -15.34
CA LEU A 199 8.25 1.50 -15.54
C LEU A 199 7.41 1.69 -14.27
N LEU A 200 7.95 1.35 -13.10
CA LEU A 200 7.27 1.62 -11.82
C LEU A 200 7.13 3.12 -11.56
N VAL A 201 8.19 3.90 -11.86
CA VAL A 201 8.13 5.37 -11.77
C VAL A 201 7.04 5.92 -12.69
N ARG A 202 6.97 5.44 -13.93
CA ARG A 202 5.95 5.83 -14.92
C ARG A 202 4.54 5.39 -14.54
N LEU A 203 4.40 4.24 -13.87
CA LEU A 203 3.14 3.78 -13.30
C LEU A 203 2.64 4.74 -12.21
N ALA A 204 3.52 5.34 -11.40
CA ALA A 204 3.11 6.31 -10.38
C ALA A 204 3.02 7.76 -10.89
N ALA A 205 3.73 8.11 -11.96
CA ALA A 205 3.80 9.47 -12.49
C ALA A 205 2.42 10.02 -12.88
N GLY A 206 2.12 11.26 -12.47
CA GLY A 206 0.87 11.95 -12.77
C GLY A 206 -0.37 11.42 -12.04
N ARG A 207 -0.20 10.48 -11.11
CA ARG A 207 -1.28 9.87 -10.34
C ARG A 207 -1.34 10.39 -8.90
N PRO A 208 -2.41 10.10 -8.14
CA PRO A 208 -2.51 10.53 -6.74
C PRO A 208 -1.27 10.17 -5.89
N ALA A 209 -0.87 11.09 -5.02
CA ALA A 209 0.37 10.99 -4.26
C ALA A 209 0.53 9.69 -3.44
N TRP A 210 -0.58 9.13 -2.94
CA TRP A 210 -0.54 7.88 -2.18
C TRP A 210 -0.03 6.69 -3.00
N ILE A 211 -0.21 6.71 -4.33
CA ILE A 211 0.31 5.68 -5.25
C ILE A 211 1.83 5.83 -5.35
N GLY A 212 2.30 7.05 -5.60
CA GLY A 212 3.74 7.36 -5.57
C GLY A 212 4.39 6.92 -4.26
N ALA A 213 3.71 7.14 -3.14
CA ALA A 213 4.19 6.70 -1.83
C ALA A 213 4.36 5.19 -1.72
N LYS A 214 3.37 4.40 -2.13
CA LYS A 214 3.45 2.92 -2.12
C LYS A 214 4.52 2.40 -3.08
N VAL A 215 4.63 2.98 -4.27
CA VAL A 215 5.65 2.58 -5.27
C VAL A 215 7.05 2.96 -4.78
N SER A 216 7.23 4.13 -4.16
CA SER A 216 8.50 4.51 -3.52
C SER A 216 8.91 3.54 -2.40
N ASP A 217 7.96 3.10 -1.55
CA ASP A 217 8.24 2.09 -0.51
C ASP A 217 8.71 0.77 -1.13
N TYR A 218 8.05 0.32 -2.20
CA TYR A 218 8.45 -0.87 -2.95
C TYR A 218 9.86 -0.73 -3.55
N LEU A 219 10.14 0.39 -4.22
CA LEU A 219 11.44 0.67 -4.81
C LEU A 219 12.57 0.72 -3.77
N LEU A 220 12.32 1.34 -2.61
CA LEU A 220 13.26 1.33 -1.49
C LEU A 220 13.58 -0.09 -1.02
N ALA A 221 12.57 -0.95 -0.89
CA ALA A 221 12.76 -2.35 -0.50
C ALA A 221 13.58 -3.15 -1.52
N LYS A 222 13.57 -2.76 -2.79
CA LYS A 222 14.42 -3.33 -3.85
C LYS A 222 15.81 -2.66 -3.97
N GLY A 223 16.15 -1.73 -3.07
CA GLY A 223 17.42 -0.99 -3.11
C GLY A 223 17.46 0.12 -4.17
N ARG A 224 16.33 0.46 -4.78
CA ARG A 224 16.17 1.48 -5.84
C ARG A 224 15.83 2.85 -5.24
N ALA A 225 16.70 3.34 -4.36
CA ALA A 225 16.49 4.59 -3.63
C ALA A 225 16.39 5.82 -4.55
N GLU A 226 17.19 5.87 -5.63
CA GLU A 226 17.17 6.95 -6.61
C GLU A 226 15.83 7.09 -7.31
N ASP A 227 15.24 5.97 -7.72
CA ASP A 227 13.93 5.94 -8.36
C ASP A 227 12.82 6.34 -7.37
N ALA A 228 12.91 5.90 -6.11
CA ALA A 228 11.98 6.29 -5.06
C ALA A 228 12.02 7.80 -4.78
N VAL A 229 13.21 8.42 -4.83
CA VAL A 229 13.39 9.88 -4.68
C VAL A 229 13.01 10.63 -5.95
N ALA A 230 13.14 10.04 -7.14
CA ALA A 230 12.65 10.64 -8.38
C ALA A 230 11.13 10.85 -8.33
N LEU A 231 10.38 9.89 -7.78
CA LEU A 231 8.94 10.04 -7.55
C LEU A 231 8.61 11.19 -6.59
N TRP A 232 9.38 11.34 -5.51
CA TRP A 232 9.25 12.46 -4.59
C TRP A 232 9.51 13.82 -5.28
N ARG A 233 10.51 13.91 -6.16
CA ARG A 233 10.76 15.16 -6.89
C ARG A 233 9.64 15.51 -7.87
N ALA A 234 8.93 14.51 -8.37
CA ALA A 234 7.81 14.66 -9.29
C ALA A 234 6.45 14.82 -8.58
N LEU A 235 6.44 15.20 -7.30
CA LEU A 235 5.24 15.40 -6.49
C LEU A 235 4.22 16.35 -7.16
N PRO A 236 2.94 15.93 -7.27
CA PRO A 236 1.91 16.74 -7.93
C PRO A 236 1.35 17.88 -7.05
N THR A 237 1.18 17.63 -5.75
CA THR A 237 0.54 18.55 -4.80
C THR A 237 1.31 18.59 -3.47
N TRP A 238 0.99 19.55 -2.61
CA TRP A 238 1.43 19.57 -1.21
C TRP A 238 0.22 19.51 -0.29
N ASP A 239 -0.05 18.31 0.21
CA ASP A 239 -1.16 17.95 1.10
C ASP A 239 -0.69 16.99 2.20
N GLU A 240 -1.58 16.61 3.11
CA GLU A 240 -1.23 15.73 4.23
C GLU A 240 -0.68 14.37 3.80
N THR A 241 -1.16 13.83 2.67
CA THR A 241 -0.68 12.55 2.13
C THR A 241 0.78 12.68 1.70
N THR A 242 1.11 13.77 1.02
CA THR A 242 2.49 14.04 0.58
C THR A 242 3.42 14.35 1.76
N ARG A 243 2.92 15.01 2.81
CA ARG A 243 3.69 15.22 4.04
C ARG A 243 4.06 13.89 4.71
N GLU A 244 3.10 12.99 4.89
CA GLU A 244 3.35 11.66 5.46
C GLU A 244 4.27 10.83 4.55
N TRP A 245 4.06 10.85 3.23
CA TRP A 245 4.95 10.18 2.29
C TRP A 245 6.40 10.64 2.45
N GLY A 246 6.65 11.94 2.49
CA GLY A 246 8.01 12.47 2.67
C GLY A 246 8.67 11.97 3.95
N ARG A 247 7.93 11.97 5.07
CA ARG A 247 8.39 11.47 6.37
C ARG A 247 8.69 9.96 6.33
N ARG A 248 7.86 9.16 5.65
CA ARG A 248 8.14 7.71 5.47
C ARG A 248 9.35 7.48 4.58
N LEU A 249 9.48 8.21 3.48
CA LEU A 249 10.61 8.13 2.56
C LEU A 249 11.94 8.47 3.24
N ILE A 250 11.98 9.56 4.02
CA ILE A 250 13.18 9.97 4.79
C ILE A 250 13.59 8.85 5.75
N ARG A 251 12.65 8.30 6.53
CA ARG A 251 12.93 7.16 7.43
C ARG A 251 13.42 5.93 6.68
N GLY A 252 12.82 5.62 5.53
CA GLY A 252 13.23 4.50 4.68
C GLY A 252 14.66 4.66 4.17
N LEU A 253 15.01 5.85 3.69
CA LEU A 253 16.36 6.18 3.22
C LEU A 253 17.39 6.12 4.35
N ALA A 254 17.08 6.67 5.53
CA ALA A 254 17.94 6.61 6.70
C ALA A 254 18.22 5.15 7.14
N ARG A 255 17.19 4.29 7.16
CA ARG A 255 17.34 2.85 7.45
C ARG A 255 18.17 2.10 6.40
N ALA A 256 18.11 2.55 5.15
CA ALA A 256 18.93 2.03 4.06
C ALA A 256 20.35 2.65 4.02
N HIS A 257 20.74 3.43 5.04
CA HIS A 257 22.01 4.16 5.13
C HIS A 257 22.25 5.16 3.97
N GLN A 258 21.19 5.57 3.28
CA GLN A 258 21.20 6.55 2.18
C GLN A 258 21.06 7.98 2.73
N TRP A 259 21.95 8.37 3.65
CA TRP A 259 21.86 9.63 4.41
C TRP A 259 21.84 10.89 3.55
N ALA A 260 22.63 10.93 2.48
CA ALA A 260 22.65 12.09 1.57
C ALA A 260 21.29 12.31 0.88
N MET A 261 20.61 11.22 0.52
CA MET A 261 19.29 11.27 -0.09
C MET A 261 18.22 11.63 0.95
N ALA A 262 18.33 11.06 2.17
CA ALA A 262 17.45 11.39 3.27
C ALA A 262 17.49 12.89 3.61
N ASP A 263 18.69 13.49 3.66
CA ASP A 263 18.87 14.93 3.88
C ASP A 263 18.29 15.77 2.74
N ALA A 264 18.50 15.37 1.49
CA ALA A 264 17.95 16.08 0.33
C ALA A 264 16.41 16.10 0.36
N VAL A 265 15.77 14.96 0.66
CA VAL A 265 14.30 14.88 0.81
C VAL A 265 13.84 15.69 2.02
N TRP A 266 14.55 15.63 3.15
CA TRP A 266 14.22 16.39 4.35
C TRP A 266 14.28 17.90 4.13
N ARG A 267 15.34 18.41 3.49
CA ARG A 267 15.47 19.83 3.14
C ARG A 267 14.35 20.28 2.20
N GLU A 268 13.99 19.46 1.22
CA GLU A 268 12.85 19.77 0.35
C GLU A 268 11.53 19.80 1.12
N TRP A 269 11.32 18.84 2.02
CA TRP A 269 10.15 18.78 2.90
C TRP A 269 10.05 20.07 3.75
N LEU A 270 11.15 20.51 4.37
CA LEU A 270 11.22 21.74 5.14
C LEU A 270 10.97 23.00 4.32
N ARG A 271 11.51 23.08 3.10
CA ARG A 271 11.25 24.21 2.19
C ARG A 271 9.78 24.31 1.83
N ARG A 272 9.11 23.18 1.59
CA ARG A 272 7.69 23.16 1.23
C ARG A 272 6.79 23.49 2.43
N GLU A 273 7.13 22.99 3.62
CA GLU A 273 6.32 23.20 4.82
C GLU A 273 6.53 24.58 5.47
N TYR A 274 7.79 25.05 5.55
CA TYR A 274 8.16 26.26 6.29
C TYR A 274 8.80 27.36 5.44
N GLY A 275 8.99 27.14 4.14
CA GLY A 275 9.60 28.13 3.23
C GLY A 275 11.10 28.36 3.42
N ARG A 276 11.77 27.53 4.24
CA ARG A 276 13.20 27.70 4.57
C ARG A 276 13.91 26.38 4.86
N GLU A 277 15.22 26.41 4.79
CA GLU A 277 16.11 25.32 5.20
C GLU A 277 16.77 25.60 6.55
N PRO A 278 17.37 24.58 7.19
CA PRO A 278 18.15 24.77 8.41
C PRO A 278 19.32 25.75 8.17
N ALA A 279 19.38 26.81 8.96
CA ALA A 279 20.48 27.80 8.91
C ALA A 279 21.80 27.23 9.48
N SER A 280 21.69 26.38 10.50
CA SER A 280 22.77 25.55 11.03
C SER A 280 22.55 24.10 10.60
N GLY A 281 23.51 23.20 10.82
CA GLY A 281 23.33 21.77 10.51
C GLY A 281 22.17 21.08 11.25
N ILE A 282 21.44 21.79 12.13
CA ILE A 282 20.34 21.29 12.95
C ILE A 282 19.07 22.09 12.64
N TRP A 283 18.01 21.42 12.18
CA TRP A 283 16.67 22.02 12.12
C TRP A 283 16.08 22.11 13.53
N ASN A 284 15.32 23.18 13.79
CA ASN A 284 14.57 23.36 15.03
C ASN A 284 15.43 23.19 16.30
N GLY A 285 16.66 23.67 16.27
CA GLY A 285 17.57 23.61 17.42
C GLY A 285 17.14 24.49 18.60
N GLY A 286 16.24 25.45 18.35
CA GLY A 286 15.59 26.29 19.35
C GLY A 286 14.18 25.85 19.77
N PHE A 287 13.69 24.71 19.24
CA PHE A 287 12.33 24.21 19.54
C PHE A 287 11.16 25.16 19.21
N GLU A 288 11.38 26.13 18.31
CA GLU A 288 10.38 27.11 17.89
C GLU A 288 9.25 26.54 17.02
N HIS A 289 9.43 25.33 16.48
CA HIS A 289 8.42 24.63 15.67
C HIS A 289 7.98 23.34 16.35
N ALA A 290 6.76 22.91 16.02
CA ALA A 290 6.29 21.59 16.42
C ALA A 290 7.24 20.49 15.91
N ILE A 291 7.49 19.49 16.75
CA ILE A 291 8.35 18.36 16.40
C ILE A 291 7.66 17.48 15.36
N VAL A 292 8.35 17.22 14.26
CA VAL A 292 7.82 16.43 13.16
C VAL A 292 8.32 14.99 13.24
N GLU A 293 7.46 14.06 13.66
CA GLU A 293 7.81 12.65 13.71
C GLU A 293 8.10 12.07 12.31
N GLY A 294 9.26 11.45 12.16
CA GLY A 294 9.67 10.79 10.92
C GLY A 294 10.41 11.69 9.92
N GLY A 295 10.58 12.98 10.20
CA GLY A 295 11.65 13.77 9.60
C GLY A 295 13.01 13.43 10.24
N LEU A 296 14.12 13.95 9.69
CA LEU A 296 15.40 14.03 10.43
C LEU A 296 15.31 15.09 11.55
N ASP A 297 14.15 15.16 12.22
CA ASP A 297 13.85 16.09 13.30
C ASP A 297 14.15 15.44 14.66
N TRP A 298 13.90 16.18 15.75
CA TRP A 298 14.03 15.63 17.10
C TRP A 298 13.07 14.47 17.32
N ARG A 299 13.56 13.43 17.99
CA ARG A 299 12.75 12.38 18.58
C ARG A 299 12.77 12.57 20.08
N ILE A 300 11.60 12.78 20.66
CA ILE A 300 11.42 13.03 22.09
C ILE A 300 10.49 11.95 22.63
N VAL A 301 10.96 11.20 23.62
CA VAL A 301 10.20 10.11 24.25
C VAL A 301 10.22 10.31 25.76
N SER A 302 9.05 10.54 26.35
CA SER A 302 8.87 10.56 27.81
C SER A 302 8.75 9.15 28.37
N VAL A 303 9.26 8.94 29.58
CA VAL A 303 9.10 7.70 30.36
C VAL A 303 8.57 8.06 31.76
N PRO A 304 7.99 7.13 32.54
CA PRO A 304 7.45 7.45 33.86
C PRO A 304 8.44 8.18 34.78
N GLU A 305 9.73 7.88 34.66
CA GLU A 305 10.82 8.43 35.44
C GLU A 305 11.29 9.82 34.97
N VAL A 306 11.09 10.14 33.68
CA VAL A 306 11.58 11.36 33.03
C VAL A 306 10.51 11.88 32.08
N GLU A 307 9.87 12.97 32.48
CA GLU A 307 8.95 13.71 31.63
C GLU A 307 9.72 14.68 30.75
N VAL A 308 9.41 14.69 29.45
CA VAL A 308 10.03 15.59 28.49
C VAL A 308 8.96 16.32 27.70
N ASP A 309 9.10 17.64 27.63
CA ASP A 309 8.19 18.54 26.92
C ASP A 309 8.91 19.78 26.41
N ILE A 310 8.20 20.61 25.64
CA ILE A 310 8.69 21.93 25.22
C ILE A 310 8.07 22.95 26.17
N ASP A 311 8.92 23.65 26.93
CA ASP A 311 8.50 24.76 27.78
C ASP A 311 8.37 26.02 26.94
N GLU A 312 7.20 26.65 26.95
CA GLU A 312 6.91 27.87 26.16
C GLU A 312 7.09 29.17 26.94
N THR A 313 7.64 29.10 28.15
CA THR A 313 7.85 30.26 29.01
C THR A 313 9.32 30.63 29.19
N MET A 314 10.24 29.81 28.70
CA MET A 314 11.65 29.88 29.03
C MET A 314 12.50 29.42 27.84
N GLY A 315 13.45 30.25 27.41
CA GLY A 315 14.38 29.93 26.32
C GLY A 315 15.69 30.70 26.45
N TYR A 316 16.67 30.31 25.64
CA TYR A 316 17.98 30.93 25.54
C TYR A 316 17.94 32.04 24.48
N GLY A 317 17.50 33.22 24.90
CA GLY A 317 17.31 34.38 24.03
C GLY A 317 15.88 34.53 23.48
N ASP A 318 15.11 33.44 23.48
CA ASP A 318 13.70 33.38 23.06
C ASP A 318 12.82 32.77 24.18
N SER A 319 11.58 32.34 23.86
CA SER A 319 10.60 31.85 24.85
C SER A 319 10.34 30.35 24.81
N ARG A 320 11.07 29.55 24.02
CA ARG A 320 10.90 28.09 23.98
C ARG A 320 12.18 27.35 24.30
N SER A 321 12.07 26.19 24.96
CA SER A 321 13.20 25.27 25.15
C SER A 321 12.73 23.86 25.49
N LEU A 322 13.61 22.89 25.28
CA LEU A 322 13.37 21.51 25.66
C LEU A 322 13.56 21.34 27.17
N ARG A 323 12.54 20.85 27.87
CA ARG A 323 12.59 20.61 29.32
C ARG A 323 12.55 19.11 29.63
N LEU A 324 13.43 18.67 30.51
CA LEU A 324 13.40 17.34 31.12
C LEU A 324 13.16 17.48 32.63
N ASP A 325 12.15 16.80 33.14
CA ASP A 325 11.80 16.73 34.56
C ASP A 325 12.02 15.31 35.11
N PHE A 326 12.95 15.17 36.05
CA PHE A 326 13.30 13.91 36.68
C PHE A 326 12.38 13.64 37.87
N ARG A 327 11.39 12.77 37.64
CA ARG A 327 10.36 12.39 38.63
C ARG A 327 10.83 11.29 39.58
N ALA A 328 11.66 10.38 39.08
CA ALA A 328 12.30 9.35 39.89
C ALA A 328 13.66 9.82 40.42
N HIS A 329 14.08 9.26 41.56
CA HIS A 329 15.26 9.74 42.28
C HIS A 329 16.51 8.86 42.14
N GLU A 330 16.35 7.58 41.79
CA GLU A 330 17.43 6.61 41.68
C GLU A 330 17.18 5.63 40.53
N GLY A 331 18.22 4.99 40.00
CA GLY A 331 18.11 3.97 38.95
C GLY A 331 17.67 4.51 37.58
N VAL A 332 17.64 5.83 37.40
CA VAL A 332 17.09 6.45 36.20
C VAL A 332 18.02 6.25 35.01
N ARG A 333 17.62 5.40 34.08
CA ARG A 333 18.25 5.23 32.76
C ARG A 333 17.37 5.85 31.70
N TYR A 334 17.91 6.80 30.96
CA TYR A 334 17.16 7.56 29.96
C TYR A 334 18.03 7.88 28.74
N ALA A 335 17.46 7.75 27.54
CA ALA A 335 18.09 8.15 26.28
C ALA A 335 17.00 8.50 25.24
N GLY A 336 15.94 9.18 25.70
CA GLY A 336 14.73 9.39 24.90
C GLY A 336 14.73 10.66 24.05
N VAL A 337 15.73 11.52 24.19
CA VAL A 337 15.91 12.70 23.33
C VAL A 337 17.05 12.41 22.36
N THR A 338 16.69 12.18 21.09
CA THR A 338 17.66 11.84 20.06
C THR A 338 17.42 12.61 18.78
N ARG A 339 18.47 12.80 17.98
CA ARG A 339 18.37 13.39 16.65
C ARG A 339 19.44 12.86 15.72
N GLU A 340 19.07 12.45 14.51
CA GLU A 340 20.01 12.18 13.43
C GLU A 340 20.39 13.47 12.68
N ILE A 341 21.69 13.65 12.42
CA ILE A 341 22.24 14.81 11.74
C ILE A 341 23.20 14.34 10.65
N VAL A 342 22.95 14.73 9.40
CA VAL A 342 23.82 14.38 8.27
C VAL A 342 25.08 15.24 8.30
N VAL A 343 26.23 14.60 8.13
CA VAL A 343 27.55 15.20 8.24
C VAL A 343 28.46 14.75 7.10
N GLU A 344 29.50 15.53 6.82
CA GLU A 344 30.52 15.18 5.86
C GLU A 344 31.59 14.28 6.50
N PRO A 345 32.12 13.30 5.76
CA PRO A 345 33.25 12.50 6.21
C PRO A 345 34.51 13.32 6.47
N SER A 346 35.37 12.81 7.35
CA SER A 346 36.72 13.36 7.61
C SER A 346 36.76 14.85 7.98
N ARG A 347 35.67 15.36 8.56
CA ARG A 347 35.45 16.79 8.81
C ARG A 347 35.35 17.07 10.30
N ARG A 348 35.81 18.25 10.72
CA ARG A 348 35.66 18.73 12.09
C ARG A 348 34.35 19.50 12.26
N TYR A 349 33.67 19.21 13.36
CA TYR A 349 32.42 19.86 13.74
C TYR A 349 32.47 20.37 15.17
N VAL A 350 31.69 21.41 15.42
CA VAL A 350 31.42 21.95 16.75
C VAL A 350 29.93 21.94 16.98
N LEU A 351 29.49 21.14 17.95
CA LEU A 351 28.14 21.20 18.49
C LEU A 351 28.09 22.29 19.57
N ARG A 352 27.11 23.17 19.46
CA ARG A 352 26.84 24.25 20.43
C ARG A 352 25.39 24.13 20.88
N PHE A 353 25.16 24.37 22.15
CA PHE A 353 23.82 24.50 22.75
C PHE A 353 23.97 25.23 24.08
N ALA A 354 22.86 25.66 24.68
CA ALA A 354 22.83 26.19 26.03
C ALA A 354 21.96 25.31 26.91
N TYR A 355 22.28 25.25 28.20
CA TYR A 355 21.41 24.58 29.17
C TYR A 355 21.31 25.39 30.45
N MET A 356 20.24 25.14 31.20
CA MET A 356 20.01 25.68 32.53
C MET A 356 19.32 24.62 33.37
N THR A 357 19.51 24.67 34.67
CA THR A 357 18.92 23.71 35.60
C THR A 357 18.21 24.42 36.74
N GLN A 358 17.21 23.76 37.33
CA GLN A 358 16.53 24.27 38.52
C GLN A 358 16.36 23.15 39.54
N GLY A 359 16.86 23.39 40.76
CA GLY A 359 16.82 22.41 41.84
C GLY A 359 17.53 21.10 41.50
N MET A 360 18.53 21.16 40.61
CA MET A 360 19.23 19.98 40.11
C MET A 360 20.22 19.47 41.13
N VAL A 361 19.98 18.25 41.59
CA VAL A 361 20.90 17.50 42.44
C VAL A 361 21.22 16.21 41.70
N SER A 362 22.45 16.11 41.22
CA SER A 362 22.95 14.95 40.48
C SER A 362 24.44 14.79 40.73
N THR A 363 24.85 13.58 41.07
CA THR A 363 26.25 13.19 41.33
C THR A 363 27.01 12.84 40.05
N GLY A 364 26.46 13.21 38.89
CA GLY A 364 26.93 12.85 37.55
C GLY A 364 25.97 11.86 36.87
N GLY A 365 25.99 11.82 35.53
CA GLY A 365 25.19 10.88 34.75
C GLY A 365 24.34 11.50 33.64
N LEU A 366 24.09 12.81 33.66
CA LEU A 366 23.48 13.53 32.53
C LEU A 366 24.52 13.74 31.45
N TYR A 367 24.30 13.16 30.28
CA TYR A 367 25.26 13.20 29.21
C TYR A 367 24.66 13.71 27.90
N VAL A 368 25.54 14.31 27.11
CA VAL A 368 25.30 14.59 25.69
C VAL A 368 26.30 13.78 24.89
N GLU A 369 25.81 12.85 24.08
CA GLU A 369 26.63 11.99 23.23
C GLU A 369 26.37 12.32 21.76
N VAL A 370 27.45 12.41 20.99
CA VAL A 370 27.44 12.40 19.54
C VAL A 370 28.17 11.14 19.08
N ALA A 371 27.45 10.23 18.43
CA ALA A 371 28.03 9.02 17.89
C ALA A 371 27.68 8.86 16.40
N ASP A 372 28.46 8.09 15.66
CA ASP A 372 28.10 7.70 14.30
C ASP A 372 26.73 7.00 14.30
N ALA A 373 25.85 7.43 13.39
CA ALA A 373 24.45 6.99 13.37
C ALA A 373 24.28 5.52 12.96
N ASP A 374 25.21 4.99 12.16
CA ASP A 374 25.20 3.63 11.63
C ASP A 374 25.96 2.67 12.55
N ASP A 375 27.11 3.09 13.07
CA ASP A 375 27.94 2.29 13.97
C ASP A 375 28.71 3.16 14.95
N ALA A 376 28.18 3.26 16.18
CA ALA A 376 28.77 4.05 17.27
C ALA A 376 30.21 3.66 17.63
N ARG A 377 30.73 2.50 17.19
CA ARG A 377 32.14 2.11 17.40
C ARG A 377 33.10 2.90 16.51
N ARG A 378 32.63 3.44 15.39
CA ARG A 378 33.44 4.24 14.46
C ARG A 378 33.85 5.57 15.07
N MET A 379 32.89 6.19 15.76
CA MET A 379 33.05 7.51 16.35
C MET A 379 32.02 7.69 17.44
N ARG A 380 32.49 8.09 18.62
CA ARG A 380 31.68 8.50 19.76
C ARG A 380 32.43 9.57 20.52
N VAL A 381 31.76 10.68 20.80
CA VAL A 381 32.21 11.75 21.69
C VAL A 381 31.10 12.02 22.68
N ARG A 382 31.43 12.05 23.97
CA ARG A 382 30.45 12.20 25.05
C ARG A 382 30.91 13.27 26.03
N LEU A 383 29.98 14.11 26.43
CA LEU A 383 30.08 14.99 27.58
C LEU A 383 29.38 14.28 28.74
N ASP A 384 30.14 13.77 29.73
CA ASP A 384 29.61 12.85 30.75
C ASP A 384 28.80 13.52 31.87
N SER A 385 28.86 14.84 31.98
CA SER A 385 28.19 15.60 33.02
C SER A 385 27.87 17.01 32.55
N LEU A 386 26.61 17.41 32.75
CA LEU A 386 26.18 18.81 32.76
C LEU A 386 26.04 19.27 34.23
N PRO A 387 26.97 20.11 34.75
CA PRO A 387 26.90 20.58 36.13
C PRO A 387 25.64 21.41 36.37
N ALA A 388 25.16 21.46 37.61
CA ALA A 388 24.02 22.32 37.93
C ALA A 388 24.40 23.80 37.70
N SER A 389 23.52 24.51 36.99
CA SER A 389 23.63 25.94 36.75
C SER A 389 22.25 26.58 36.77
N GLU A 390 22.06 27.62 37.60
CA GLU A 390 20.81 28.41 37.66
C GLU A 390 20.74 29.48 36.56
N ALA A 391 21.82 29.67 35.80
CA ALA A 391 21.86 30.53 34.63
C ALA A 391 22.12 29.71 33.35
N TRP A 392 21.65 30.22 32.22
CA TRP A 392 21.94 29.64 30.91
C TRP A 392 23.45 29.57 30.67
N THR A 393 23.95 28.35 30.53
CA THR A 393 25.36 28.04 30.33
C THR A 393 25.58 27.49 28.92
N PRO A 394 26.38 28.16 28.07
CA PRO A 394 26.71 27.66 26.76
C PRO A 394 27.67 26.47 26.85
N VAL A 395 27.42 25.45 26.03
CA VAL A 395 28.25 24.25 25.90
C VAL A 395 28.82 24.20 24.49
N ARG A 396 30.07 23.76 24.41
CA ARG A 396 30.80 23.53 23.16
C ARG A 396 31.38 22.12 23.20
N LEU A 397 31.01 21.29 22.22
CA LEU A 397 31.54 19.94 22.04
C LEU A 397 32.14 19.81 20.64
N GLU A 398 33.45 19.58 20.57
CA GLU A 398 34.15 19.37 19.30
C GLU A 398 34.31 17.90 18.99
N PHE A 399 34.15 17.54 17.72
CA PHE A 399 34.40 16.19 17.25
C PHE A 399 34.87 16.15 15.79
N ARG A 400 35.45 15.01 15.39
CA ARG A 400 35.88 14.75 14.02
C ARG A 400 35.20 13.50 13.49
N THR A 401 34.57 13.61 12.33
CA THR A 401 33.96 12.46 11.64
C THR A 401 35.05 11.60 11.00
N THR A 402 34.80 10.29 10.90
CA THR A 402 35.69 9.38 10.18
C THR A 402 35.44 9.46 8.67
N ALA A 403 36.24 8.76 7.86
CA ALA A 403 35.99 8.63 6.43
C ALA A 403 34.68 7.88 6.10
N ALA A 404 34.18 7.06 7.03
CA ALA A 404 32.94 6.28 6.86
C ALA A 404 31.70 6.95 7.46
N THR A 405 31.87 8.01 8.26
CA THR A 405 30.76 8.68 8.97
C THR A 405 30.02 9.64 8.03
N ARG A 406 28.75 9.33 7.76
CA ARG A 406 27.84 10.16 6.93
C ARG A 406 26.71 10.81 7.70
N ALA A 407 26.41 10.29 8.89
CA ALA A 407 25.46 10.87 9.81
C ALA A 407 25.92 10.58 11.24
N VAL A 408 25.54 11.46 12.16
CA VAL A 408 25.73 11.30 13.60
C VAL A 408 24.38 11.32 14.30
N ARG A 409 24.26 10.56 15.39
CA ARG A 409 23.16 10.62 16.33
C ARG A 409 23.58 11.45 17.53
N LEU A 410 22.88 12.55 17.75
CA LEU A 410 22.90 13.30 19.00
C LEU A 410 21.95 12.62 20.00
N VAL A 411 22.43 12.33 21.20
CA VAL A 411 21.66 11.73 22.28
C VAL A 411 21.83 12.58 23.53
N LEU A 412 20.71 13.02 24.10
CA LEU A 412 20.65 13.54 25.46
C LEU A 412 20.08 12.44 26.36
N GLY A 413 20.81 12.09 27.40
CA GLY A 413 20.45 10.97 28.24
C GLY A 413 20.99 11.04 29.66
N ARG A 414 20.59 10.02 30.42
CA ARG A 414 21.12 9.68 31.72
C ARG A 414 21.49 8.21 31.77
N GLU A 415 22.63 7.90 32.35
CA GLU A 415 22.92 6.55 32.82
C GLU A 415 23.02 6.52 34.36
N PRO A 416 22.51 5.44 34.99
CA PRO A 416 22.76 5.18 36.40
C PRO A 416 24.25 5.17 36.69
N THR A 417 24.65 5.86 37.74
CA THR A 417 26.02 5.79 38.26
C THR A 417 26.11 4.70 39.33
N HIS A 418 27.22 4.65 40.08
CA HIS A 418 27.35 3.70 41.18
C HIS A 418 26.18 3.86 42.18
N PRO A 419 25.58 2.78 42.73
CA PRO A 419 24.36 2.86 43.54
C PRO A 419 24.41 3.85 44.72
N LEU A 420 25.58 4.03 45.34
CA LEU A 420 25.79 5.00 46.42
C LEU A 420 25.76 6.47 45.97
N HIS A 421 25.77 6.71 44.66
CA HIS A 421 25.83 8.01 44.01
C HIS A 421 24.83 8.11 42.85
N ASP A 422 23.87 7.20 42.74
CA ASP A 422 22.89 7.20 41.65
C ASP A 422 21.64 7.98 42.06
N TYR A 423 21.83 9.25 42.38
CA TYR A 423 20.74 10.15 42.71
C TYR A 423 20.54 11.19 41.60
N ILE A 424 19.29 11.46 41.23
CA ILE A 424 18.91 12.60 40.41
C ILE A 424 17.59 13.22 40.85
N ARG A 425 17.55 14.55 40.86
CA ARG A 425 16.32 15.29 41.02
C ARG A 425 16.46 16.66 40.40
N GLY A 426 15.36 17.19 39.88
CA GLY A 426 15.28 18.56 39.38
C GLY A 426 14.96 18.59 37.90
N ARG A 427 15.04 19.79 37.33
CA ARG A 427 14.70 20.06 35.94
C ARG A 427 15.90 20.61 35.20
N ILE A 428 15.99 20.27 33.93
CA ILE A 428 16.98 20.84 32.99
C ILE A 428 16.25 21.34 31.75
N TRP A 429 16.61 22.53 31.31
CA TRP A 429 16.20 23.12 30.04
C TRP A 429 17.41 23.15 29.11
N LEU A 430 17.20 22.80 27.84
CA LEU A 430 18.21 22.83 26.79
C LEU A 430 17.68 23.57 25.57
N ASP A 431 18.54 24.37 24.95
CA ASP A 431 18.14 25.24 23.86
C ASP A 431 19.31 25.59 22.92
N ALA A 432 19.00 26.24 21.79
CA ALA A 432 19.93 26.80 20.82
C ALA A 432 20.94 25.78 20.26
N PHE A 433 20.49 24.57 19.95
CA PHE A 433 21.32 23.55 19.32
C PHE A 433 21.74 23.97 17.91
N ALA A 434 23.05 24.03 17.67
CA ALA A 434 23.64 24.32 16.37
C ALA A 434 24.84 23.40 16.11
N LEU A 435 24.95 22.95 14.87
CA LEU A 435 26.12 22.21 14.39
C LEU A 435 26.82 23.02 13.30
N GLU A 436 28.06 23.41 13.57
CA GLU A 436 28.89 24.23 12.67
C GLU A 436 30.14 23.44 12.25
N ARG A 437 30.59 23.68 11.01
CA ARG A 437 31.88 23.15 10.55
C ARG A 437 32.99 23.98 11.17
N ALA A 438 33.96 23.33 11.81
CA ALA A 438 35.17 24.02 12.24
C ALA A 438 36.07 24.28 11.02
N PRO A 439 36.74 25.43 10.92
CA PRO A 439 37.76 25.63 9.90
C PRO A 439 38.89 24.62 10.08
N ASP A 440 39.38 24.04 8.98
CA ASP A 440 40.61 23.27 9.00
C ASP A 440 41.74 24.24 9.34
N GLY A 441 42.30 24.15 10.55
CA GLY A 441 43.47 24.93 10.91
C GLY A 441 44.64 24.64 9.97
N PRO A 442 45.56 25.58 9.72
CA PRO A 442 46.58 25.49 8.68
C PRO A 442 47.75 24.52 8.97
N ASN A 443 47.56 23.47 9.76
CA ASN A 443 48.58 22.42 9.99
C ASN A 443 47.93 21.04 9.83
N ALA A 444 47.62 20.68 8.58
CA ALA A 444 47.24 19.33 8.16
C ALA A 444 48.47 18.57 7.66
#